data_AF-A0A3B9SLH5-F1
#
_entry.id   AF-A0A3B9SLH5-F1
#
_cell.length_a   1.000
_cell.length_b   1.000
_cell.length_c   1.000
_cell.angle_alpha   90.00
_cell.angle_beta   90.00
_cell.angle_gamma   90.00
#
_symmetry.space_group_name_H-M   'P 1'
#
loop_
_entity.id
_entity.type
_entity.pdbx_description
1 polymer ?
#
loop_
_entity_poly.entity_id
_entity_poly.type
_entity_poly.pdbx_seq_one_letter_code
_entity_poly.pdbx_strand_id
1 'polypeptide(L)'
;MRRRSRLLVRFVAFLSLVRWTHLAFLAWAQGMAYIFLFADQPSWKALSETDFWFVVISTAGLVAGGSLMNSFYDMERDLVQRPWRTLFERPVAKKYGLRMASVFYFTGLLAAWIGLSWWMALSFTLYGVLIWLYSHKQWNLHQLGPLMATLLAYTPLLLLAFAFSPQSEPGFMRSLPLAIAMIMLEWRRQWERSHLFGLDPDVRAPWIRRQLIYKGLLIAGIAATPFL
;
A
#
# COMPACT_ATOMS: atom_id res chain seq x y z
N MET A 1 -7.46 35.98 6.17
CA MET A 1 -6.85 34.79 5.50
C MET A 1 -6.35 33.66 6.44
N ARG A 2 -6.70 33.61 7.75
CA ARG A 2 -5.98 32.79 8.76
C ARG A 2 -6.53 31.40 9.11
N ARG A 3 -7.80 31.06 8.91
CA ARG A 3 -8.39 29.76 9.38
C ARG A 3 -8.48 28.70 8.27
N ARG A 4 -8.94 29.09 7.08
CA ARG A 4 -9.07 28.20 5.91
C ARG A 4 -7.71 27.69 5.41
N SER A 5 -6.71 28.57 5.33
CA SER A 5 -5.32 28.19 4.96
C SER A 5 -4.72 27.16 5.92
N ARG A 6 -4.92 27.32 7.24
CA ARG A 6 -4.46 26.35 8.24
C ARG A 6 -5.17 24.99 8.13
N LEU A 7 -6.44 24.96 7.73
CA LEU A 7 -7.18 23.71 7.50
C LEU A 7 -6.68 23.00 6.24
N LEU A 8 -6.47 23.74 5.14
CA LEU A 8 -5.92 23.18 3.89
C LEU A 8 -4.53 22.59 4.13
N VAL A 9 -3.64 23.30 4.82
CA VAL A 9 -2.30 22.79 5.15
C VAL A 9 -2.36 21.50 5.97
N ARG A 10 -3.24 21.45 6.99
CA ARG A 10 -3.43 20.24 7.80
C ARG A 10 -4.00 19.08 6.99
N PHE A 11 -4.92 19.37 6.06
CA PHE A 11 -5.50 18.36 5.18
C PHE A 11 -4.45 17.80 4.22
N VAL A 12 -3.63 18.66 3.60
CA VAL A 12 -2.53 18.21 2.72
C VAL A 12 -1.47 17.41 3.50
N ALA A 13 -1.13 17.85 4.71
CA ALA A 13 -0.23 17.09 5.59
C ALA A 13 -0.82 15.72 5.97
N PHE A 14 -2.12 15.66 6.23
CA PHE A 14 -2.82 14.40 6.48
C PHE A 14 -2.83 13.47 5.27
N LEU A 15 -3.14 14.00 4.08
CA LEU A 15 -3.07 13.23 2.83
C LEU A 15 -1.66 12.66 2.61
N SER A 16 -0.63 13.47 2.86
CA SER A 16 0.76 13.05 2.76
C SER A 16 1.12 11.94 3.76
N LEU A 17 0.61 12.03 5.00
CA LEU A 17 0.76 11.02 6.06
C LEU A 17 0.10 9.69 5.71
N VAL A 18 -1.15 9.73 5.22
CA VAL A 18 -1.92 8.56 4.80
C VAL A 18 -1.35 7.93 3.52
N ARG A 19 -0.45 8.65 2.82
CA ARG A 19 0.15 8.25 1.54
C ARG A 19 -0.93 8.03 0.49
N TRP A 20 -1.83 9.00 0.34
CA TRP A 20 -3.00 8.91 -0.52
C TRP A 20 -2.70 8.46 -1.97
N THR A 21 -1.58 8.89 -2.56
CA THR A 21 -1.17 8.47 -3.90
C THR A 21 -0.90 6.97 -4.00
N HIS A 22 -0.33 6.38 -2.96
CA HIS A 22 -0.09 4.95 -2.88
C HIS A 22 -1.42 4.18 -2.74
N LEU A 23 -2.36 4.68 -1.93
CA LEU A 23 -3.68 4.07 -1.79
C LEU A 23 -4.48 4.14 -3.11
N ALA A 24 -4.43 5.29 -3.80
CA ALA A 24 -5.08 5.46 -5.10
C ALA A 24 -4.49 4.49 -6.14
N PHE A 25 -3.16 4.36 -6.18
CA PHE A 25 -2.49 3.39 -7.04
C PHE A 25 -2.88 1.94 -6.71
N LEU A 26 -2.95 1.60 -5.42
CA LEU A 26 -3.34 0.26 -4.98
C LEU A 26 -4.79 -0.08 -5.35
N ALA A 27 -5.71 0.86 -5.16
CA ALA A 27 -7.11 0.71 -5.58
C ALA A 27 -7.23 0.58 -7.11
N TRP A 28 -6.45 1.36 -7.86
CA TRP A 28 -6.37 1.23 -9.32
C TRP A 28 -5.84 -0.15 -9.73
N ALA A 29 -4.75 -0.62 -9.10
CA ALA A 29 -4.17 -1.94 -9.35
C ALA A 29 -5.16 -3.08 -9.07
N GLN A 30 -5.89 -3.01 -7.95
CA GLN A 30 -6.96 -3.97 -7.63
C GLN A 30 -8.08 -3.91 -8.66
N GLY A 31 -8.47 -2.73 -9.12
CA GLY A 31 -9.48 -2.57 -10.18
C GLY A 31 -9.04 -3.16 -11.52
N MET A 32 -7.80 -2.91 -11.96
CA MET A 32 -7.27 -3.50 -13.20
C MET A 32 -7.16 -5.02 -13.09
N ALA A 33 -6.61 -5.53 -12.00
CA ALA A 33 -6.53 -6.97 -11.77
C ALA A 33 -7.92 -7.62 -11.76
N TYR A 34 -8.88 -7.02 -11.07
CA TYR A 34 -10.23 -7.55 -11.01
C TYR A 34 -10.91 -7.54 -12.38
N ILE A 35 -10.91 -6.43 -13.12
CA ILE A 35 -11.55 -6.34 -14.45
C ILE A 35 -10.93 -7.32 -15.45
N PHE A 36 -9.61 -7.37 -15.54
CA PHE A 36 -8.94 -8.07 -16.63
C PHE A 36 -8.55 -9.50 -16.31
N LEU A 37 -8.42 -9.84 -15.02
CA LEU A 37 -7.97 -11.18 -14.60
C LEU A 37 -9.08 -11.97 -13.90
N PHE A 38 -9.93 -11.35 -13.07
CA PHE A 38 -10.81 -12.10 -12.16
C PHE A 38 -12.29 -12.05 -12.51
N ALA A 39 -12.76 -11.01 -13.21
CA ALA A 39 -14.14 -10.91 -13.65
C ALA A 39 -14.43 -11.88 -14.80
N ASP A 40 -15.65 -12.43 -14.84
CA ASP A 40 -16.11 -13.35 -15.90
C ASP A 40 -15.97 -12.76 -17.30
N GLN A 41 -16.20 -11.45 -17.42
CA GLN A 41 -16.00 -10.69 -18.65
C GLN A 41 -15.30 -9.37 -18.33
N PRO A 42 -14.24 -9.01 -19.09
CA PRO A 42 -13.55 -7.75 -18.90
C PRO A 42 -14.46 -6.58 -19.26
N SER A 43 -15.09 -6.00 -18.24
CA SER A 43 -16.00 -4.87 -18.37
C SER A 43 -15.89 -3.95 -17.18
N TRP A 44 -15.96 -2.65 -17.41
CA TRP A 44 -16.08 -1.65 -16.35
C TRP A 44 -17.33 -1.86 -15.48
N LYS A 45 -18.36 -2.53 -16.01
CA LYS A 45 -19.54 -2.91 -15.23
C LYS A 45 -19.22 -3.89 -14.10
N ALA A 46 -18.15 -4.69 -14.22
CA ALA A 46 -17.73 -5.62 -13.18
C ALA A 46 -17.45 -4.87 -11.86
N LEU A 47 -16.94 -3.63 -11.92
CA LEU A 47 -16.74 -2.79 -10.72
C LEU A 47 -18.05 -2.43 -9.99
N SER A 48 -19.22 -2.84 -10.47
CA SER A 48 -20.48 -2.69 -9.73
C SER A 48 -20.65 -3.78 -8.67
N GLU A 49 -19.79 -4.80 -8.65
CA GLU A 49 -19.84 -5.86 -7.65
C GLU A 49 -19.49 -5.31 -6.26
N THR A 50 -20.39 -5.53 -5.30
CA THR A 50 -20.28 -4.97 -3.95
C THR A 50 -19.06 -5.53 -3.21
N ASP A 51 -18.78 -6.82 -3.36
CA ASP A 51 -17.68 -7.53 -2.69
C ASP A 51 -16.32 -6.94 -3.09
N PHE A 52 -16.19 -6.51 -4.35
CA PHE A 52 -14.98 -5.84 -4.84
C PHE A 52 -14.72 -4.55 -4.05
N TRP A 53 -15.75 -3.73 -3.82
CA TRP A 53 -15.60 -2.51 -3.04
C TRP A 53 -15.31 -2.79 -1.57
N PHE A 54 -15.89 -3.84 -0.98
CA PHE A 54 -15.53 -4.24 0.37
C PHE A 54 -14.07 -4.66 0.48
N VAL A 55 -13.54 -5.41 -0.50
CA VAL A 55 -12.10 -5.73 -0.59
C VAL A 55 -11.26 -4.45 -0.68
N VAL A 56 -11.59 -3.54 -1.60
CA VAL A 56 -10.83 -2.28 -1.80
C VAL A 56 -10.87 -1.39 -0.57
N ILE A 57 -12.03 -1.21 0.06
CA ILE A 57 -12.18 -0.40 1.28
C ILE A 57 -11.41 -1.03 2.44
N SER A 58 -11.48 -2.36 2.59
CA SER A 58 -10.74 -3.09 3.62
C SER A 58 -9.24 -2.92 3.46
N THR A 59 -8.74 -3.12 2.23
CA THR A 59 -7.35 -2.86 1.86
C THR A 59 -6.95 -1.41 2.15
N ALA A 60 -7.73 -0.44 1.66
CA ALA A 60 -7.41 0.97 1.80
C ALA A 60 -7.35 1.40 3.27
N GLY A 61 -8.30 0.94 4.09
CA GLY A 61 -8.34 1.20 5.52
C GLY A 61 -7.12 0.63 6.25
N LEU A 62 -6.80 -0.65 6.04
CA LEU A 62 -5.66 -1.28 6.69
C LEU A 62 -4.31 -0.67 6.27
N VAL A 63 -4.12 -0.39 4.97
CA VAL A 63 -2.89 0.21 4.46
C VAL A 63 -2.76 1.68 4.87
N ALA A 64 -3.85 2.43 4.91
CA ALA A 64 -3.89 3.80 5.44
C ALA A 64 -3.52 3.83 6.93
N GLY A 65 -4.14 2.96 7.73
CA GLY A 65 -3.88 2.81 9.15
C GLY A 65 -2.43 2.42 9.42
N GLY A 66 -1.92 1.44 8.69
CA GLY A 66 -0.51 1.04 8.73
C GLY A 66 0.44 2.17 8.36
N SER A 67 0.13 2.93 7.30
CA SER A 67 0.95 4.07 6.88
C SER A 67 1.03 5.17 7.94
N LEU A 68 -0.10 5.50 8.56
CA LEU A 68 -0.17 6.47 9.66
C LEU A 68 0.61 6.02 10.89
N MET A 69 0.45 4.76 11.27
CA MET A 69 1.14 4.18 12.41
C MET A 69 2.65 4.09 12.17
N ASN A 70 3.07 3.69 10.96
CA ASN A 70 4.46 3.69 10.55
C ASN A 70 5.06 5.10 10.59
N SER A 71 4.36 6.11 10.07
CA SER A 71 4.80 7.50 10.14
C SER A 71 4.88 8.05 11.57
N PHE A 72 4.12 7.49 12.52
CA PHE A 72 4.21 7.84 13.94
C PHE A 72 5.46 7.23 14.60
N TYR A 73 5.69 5.92 14.43
CA TYR A 73 6.83 5.21 15.04
C TYR A 73 8.18 5.58 14.40
N ASP A 74 8.20 5.84 13.09
CA ASP A 74 9.43 6.13 12.35
C ASP A 74 9.79 7.64 12.34
N MET A 75 9.05 8.49 13.07
CA MET A 75 9.14 9.95 12.95
C MET A 75 10.56 10.51 13.16
N GLU A 76 11.33 9.98 14.11
CA GLU A 76 12.70 10.44 14.36
C GLU A 76 13.65 10.06 13.22
N ARG A 77 13.55 8.82 12.73
CA ARG A 77 14.33 8.34 11.59
C ARG A 77 13.98 9.12 10.32
N ASP A 78 12.70 9.34 10.09
CA ASP A 78 12.21 10.03 8.90
C ASP A 78 12.57 11.53 8.91
N LEU A 79 12.82 12.13 10.09
CA LEU A 79 13.40 13.49 10.17
C LEU A 79 14.83 13.54 9.62
N VAL A 80 15.62 12.47 9.79
CA VAL A 80 16.98 12.37 9.24
C VAL A 80 16.93 12.08 7.73
N GLN A 81 16.11 11.12 7.31
CA GLN A 81 16.07 10.68 5.91
C GLN A 81 15.32 11.64 4.98
N ARG A 82 14.26 12.29 5.46
CA ARG A 82 13.34 13.13 4.68
C ARG A 82 12.89 14.36 5.45
N PRO A 83 13.83 15.23 5.87
CA PRO A 83 13.59 16.29 6.86
C PRO A 83 12.40 17.19 6.49
N TRP A 84 12.36 17.69 5.25
CA TRP A 84 11.31 18.63 4.82
C TRP A 84 9.91 18.05 4.85
N ARG A 85 9.74 16.80 4.40
CA ARG A 85 8.45 16.10 4.42
C ARG A 85 8.02 15.83 5.85
N THR A 86 8.93 15.32 6.67
CA THR A 86 8.61 14.93 8.04
C THR A 86 8.29 16.16 8.91
N LEU A 87 9.00 17.28 8.73
CA LEU A 87 8.68 18.54 9.40
C LEU A 87 7.29 19.08 9.04
N PHE A 88 6.88 18.93 7.78
CA PHE A 88 5.54 19.31 7.32
C PHE A 88 4.44 18.43 7.95
N GLU A 89 4.69 17.12 8.06
CA GLU A 89 3.73 16.13 8.56
C GLU A 89 3.64 16.06 10.10
N ARG A 90 4.76 16.33 10.78
CA ARG A 90 4.96 16.13 12.23
C ARG A 90 3.87 16.72 13.13
N PRO A 91 3.36 17.96 12.91
CA PRO A 91 2.32 18.54 13.77
C PRO A 91 1.01 17.74 13.74
N VAL A 92 0.66 17.17 12.57
CA VAL A 92 -0.54 16.36 12.39
C VAL A 92 -0.29 14.94 12.90
N ALA A 93 0.87 14.35 12.59
CA ALA A 93 1.25 13.01 13.01
C ALA A 93 1.25 12.85 14.53
N LYS A 94 1.88 13.79 15.26
CA LYS A 94 1.93 13.75 16.73
C LYS A 94 0.56 13.86 17.38
N LYS A 95 -0.31 14.72 16.83
CA LYS A 95 -1.61 15.01 17.45
C LYS A 95 -2.69 14.00 17.09
N TYR A 96 -2.67 13.49 15.87
CA TYR A 96 -3.77 12.69 15.30
C TYR A 96 -3.34 11.34 14.75
N GLY A 97 -2.04 11.07 14.57
CA GLY A 97 -1.52 9.90 13.84
C GLY A 97 -2.08 8.58 14.34
N LEU A 98 -1.85 8.23 15.61
CA LEU A 98 -2.29 6.94 16.17
C LEU A 98 -3.82 6.82 16.24
N ARG A 99 -4.53 7.90 16.61
CA ARG A 99 -6.01 7.89 16.65
C ARG A 99 -6.61 7.66 15.26
N MET A 100 -6.10 8.37 14.26
CA MET A 100 -6.55 8.19 12.88
C MET A 100 -6.14 6.81 12.35
N ALA A 101 -4.95 6.32 12.72
CA ALA A 101 -4.53 4.97 12.36
C ALA A 101 -5.52 3.91 12.86
N SER A 102 -5.93 4.00 14.14
CA SER A 102 -6.95 3.11 14.72
C SER A 102 -8.30 3.24 14.02
N VAL A 103 -8.73 4.45 13.66
CA VAL A 103 -9.99 4.66 12.90
C VAL A 103 -9.92 3.97 11.54
N PHE A 104 -8.85 4.17 10.77
CA PHE A 104 -8.70 3.52 9.46
C PHE A 104 -8.60 1.99 9.56
N TYR A 105 -7.86 1.49 10.56
CA TYR A 105 -7.79 0.06 10.85
C TYR A 105 -9.18 -0.51 11.14
N PHE A 106 -9.91 0.14 12.05
CA PHE A 106 -11.25 -0.28 12.43
C PHE A 106 -12.19 -0.24 11.24
N THR A 107 -12.19 0.83 10.43
CA THR A 107 -13.00 0.91 9.21
C THR A 107 -12.66 -0.20 8.22
N GLY A 108 -11.37 -0.50 8.02
CA GLY A 108 -10.94 -1.56 7.10
C GLY A 108 -11.37 -2.95 7.58
N LEU A 109 -11.21 -3.24 8.88
CA LEU A 109 -11.67 -4.51 9.45
C LEU A 109 -13.20 -4.60 9.44
N LEU A 110 -13.89 -3.53 9.81
CA LEU A 110 -15.35 -3.50 9.84
C LEU A 110 -15.93 -3.75 8.43
N ALA A 111 -15.34 -3.14 7.40
CA ALA A 111 -15.73 -3.38 6.02
C ALA A 111 -15.57 -4.87 5.64
N ALA A 112 -14.45 -5.50 6.01
CA ALA A 112 -14.23 -6.92 5.73
C ALA A 112 -15.23 -7.81 6.48
N TRP A 113 -15.50 -7.52 7.76
CA TRP A 113 -16.39 -8.31 8.61
C TRP A 113 -17.87 -8.17 8.27
N ILE A 114 -18.29 -7.03 7.72
CA ILE A 114 -19.68 -6.79 7.30
C ILE A 114 -19.93 -7.30 5.88
N GLY A 115 -18.95 -7.10 5.00
CA GLY A 115 -19.18 -7.21 3.56
C GLY A 115 -18.57 -8.41 2.87
N LEU A 116 -17.74 -9.20 3.56
CA LEU A 116 -17.06 -10.36 2.98
C LEU A 116 -17.37 -11.62 3.79
N SER A 117 -17.05 -12.78 3.20
CA SER A 117 -17.18 -14.06 3.89
C SER A 117 -16.33 -14.13 5.16
N TRP A 118 -16.73 -14.99 6.11
CA TRP A 118 -15.98 -15.21 7.36
C TRP A 118 -14.49 -15.50 7.13
N TRP A 119 -14.17 -16.34 6.15
CA TRP A 119 -12.79 -16.68 5.81
C TRP A 119 -12.02 -15.47 5.28
N MET A 120 -12.63 -14.65 4.43
CA MET A 120 -12.02 -13.42 3.95
C MET A 120 -11.81 -12.39 5.08
N ALA A 121 -12.80 -12.23 5.96
CA ALA A 121 -12.69 -11.33 7.11
C ALA A 121 -11.54 -11.74 8.05
N LEU A 122 -11.35 -13.05 8.27
CA LEU A 122 -10.19 -13.57 8.99
C LEU A 122 -8.87 -13.28 8.26
N SER A 123 -8.80 -13.49 6.94
CA SER A 123 -7.60 -13.17 6.14
C SER A 123 -7.25 -11.68 6.20
N PHE A 124 -8.23 -10.78 6.14
CA PHE A 124 -8.04 -9.35 6.32
C PHE A 124 -7.61 -8.98 7.75
N THR A 125 -8.14 -9.68 8.76
CA THR A 125 -7.71 -9.52 10.15
C THR A 125 -6.25 -9.90 10.32
N LEU A 126 -5.84 -11.05 9.79
CA LEU A 126 -4.44 -11.49 9.78
C LEU A 126 -3.55 -10.48 9.03
N TYR A 127 -3.98 -10.01 7.86
CA TYR A 127 -3.26 -8.99 7.11
C TYR A 127 -3.07 -7.70 7.92
N GLY A 128 -4.12 -7.24 8.60
CA GLY A 128 -4.07 -6.10 9.50
C GLY A 128 -3.06 -6.29 10.64
N VAL A 129 -3.05 -7.47 11.27
CA VAL A 129 -2.08 -7.84 12.32
C VAL A 129 -0.65 -7.84 11.77
N LEU A 130 -0.42 -8.37 10.57
CA LEU A 130 0.92 -8.39 9.95
C LEU A 130 1.43 -6.97 9.65
N ILE A 131 0.57 -6.08 9.11
CA ILE A 131 0.92 -4.65 8.93
C ILE A 131 1.24 -4.00 10.28
N TRP A 132 0.47 -4.33 11.32
CA TRP A 132 0.65 -3.77 12.65
C TRP A 132 1.99 -4.23 13.26
N LEU A 133 2.29 -5.53 13.20
CA LEU A 133 3.54 -6.11 13.66
C LEU A 133 4.74 -5.52 12.93
N TYR A 134 4.63 -5.38 11.61
CA TYR A 134 5.66 -4.75 10.78
C TYR A 134 5.97 -3.32 11.23
N SER A 135 4.92 -2.53 11.49
CA SER A 135 5.05 -1.12 11.89
C SER A 135 5.54 -0.97 13.34
N HIS A 136 4.99 -1.75 14.27
CA HIS A 136 5.27 -1.62 15.70
C HIS A 136 6.67 -2.13 16.07
N LYS A 137 7.08 -3.29 15.53
CA LYS A 137 8.42 -3.86 15.81
C LYS A 137 9.53 -3.28 14.92
N GLN A 138 9.25 -2.21 14.17
CA GLN A 138 10.20 -1.56 13.27
C GLN A 138 10.92 -2.57 12.35
N TRP A 139 10.16 -3.50 11.76
CA TRP A 139 10.71 -4.52 10.85
C TRP A 139 11.46 -3.93 9.67
N ASN A 140 11.16 -2.67 9.34
CA ASN A 140 11.91 -1.81 8.42
C ASN A 140 13.43 -1.81 8.65
N LEU A 141 13.90 -1.99 9.89
CA LEU A 141 15.31 -1.97 10.26
C LEU A 141 15.97 -3.35 10.18
N HIS A 142 15.18 -4.41 10.05
CA HIS A 142 15.69 -5.77 9.96
C HIS A 142 16.18 -6.05 8.54
N GLN A 143 17.13 -6.98 8.38
CA GLN A 143 17.65 -7.38 7.07
C GLN A 143 16.54 -7.92 6.14
N LEU A 144 15.51 -8.55 6.72
CA LEU A 144 14.32 -9.05 6.01
C LEU A 144 13.23 -7.97 5.82
N GLY A 145 13.42 -6.76 6.32
CA GLY A 145 12.47 -5.65 6.23
C GLY A 145 12.00 -5.34 4.81
N PRO A 146 12.89 -5.23 3.81
CA PRO A 146 12.51 -5.03 2.41
C PRO A 146 11.65 -6.15 1.82
N LEU A 147 11.92 -7.40 2.22
CA LEU A 147 11.14 -8.55 1.77
C LEU A 147 9.73 -8.49 2.38
N MET A 148 9.63 -8.30 3.69
CA MET A 148 8.33 -8.16 4.38
C MET A 148 7.52 -6.99 3.83
N ALA A 149 8.16 -5.84 3.55
CA ALA A 149 7.53 -4.68 2.93
C ALA A 149 6.89 -5.04 1.58
N THR A 150 7.60 -5.82 0.78
CA THR A 150 7.18 -6.22 -0.56
C THR A 150 6.02 -7.20 -0.49
N LEU A 151 6.13 -8.23 0.35
CA LEU A 151 5.05 -9.20 0.54
C LEU A 151 3.76 -8.52 1.01
N LEU A 152 3.84 -7.61 2.00
CA LEU A 152 2.70 -6.82 2.47
C LEU A 152 2.10 -5.91 1.39
N ALA A 153 2.91 -5.41 0.46
CA ALA A 153 2.45 -4.57 -0.64
C ALA A 153 1.68 -5.35 -1.73
N TYR A 154 2.01 -6.62 -1.96
CA TYR A 154 1.31 -7.48 -2.93
C TYR A 154 0.19 -8.31 -2.31
N THR A 155 0.16 -8.49 -0.98
CA THR A 155 -0.91 -9.21 -0.27
C THR A 155 -2.33 -8.76 -0.66
N PRO A 156 -2.63 -7.45 -0.88
CA PRO A 156 -3.95 -7.04 -1.33
C PRO A 156 -4.42 -7.63 -2.66
N LEU A 157 -3.51 -7.87 -3.61
CA LEU A 157 -3.85 -8.53 -4.87
C LEU A 157 -4.14 -10.02 -4.66
N LEU A 158 -3.40 -10.65 -3.74
CA LEU A 158 -3.67 -12.04 -3.33
C LEU A 158 -5.02 -12.16 -2.62
N LEU A 159 -5.34 -11.24 -1.70
CA LEU A 159 -6.64 -11.21 -1.02
C LEU A 159 -7.79 -10.96 -2.00
N LEU A 160 -7.57 -10.12 -3.01
CA LEU A 160 -8.54 -9.91 -4.09
C LEU A 160 -8.77 -11.20 -4.88
N ALA A 161 -7.71 -11.90 -5.30
CA ALA A 161 -7.84 -13.19 -5.98
C ALA A 161 -8.59 -14.21 -5.10
N PHE A 162 -8.25 -14.29 -3.82
CA PHE A 162 -8.89 -15.23 -2.88
C PHE A 162 -10.38 -14.91 -2.65
N ALA A 163 -10.76 -13.63 -2.60
CA ALA A 163 -12.15 -13.21 -2.42
C ALA A 163 -13.08 -13.68 -3.55
N PHE A 164 -12.54 -13.80 -4.77
CA PHE A 164 -13.28 -14.21 -5.97
C PHE A 164 -12.92 -15.63 -6.44
N SER A 165 -12.36 -16.46 -5.56
CA SER A 165 -12.10 -17.87 -5.84
C SER A 165 -13.40 -18.68 -5.81
N PRO A 166 -13.63 -19.61 -6.76
CA PRO A 166 -12.69 -20.14 -7.77
C PRO A 166 -12.66 -19.38 -9.11
N GLN A 167 -13.55 -18.40 -9.35
CA GLN A 167 -13.66 -17.71 -10.64
C GLN A 167 -12.37 -16.99 -11.04
N SER A 168 -11.65 -16.46 -10.05
CA SER A 168 -10.37 -15.76 -10.21
C SER A 168 -9.19 -16.68 -10.59
N GLU A 169 -9.32 -18.00 -10.42
CA GLU A 169 -8.20 -18.95 -10.51
C GLU A 169 -7.49 -18.93 -11.88
N PRO A 170 -8.18 -18.97 -13.04
CA PRO A 170 -7.52 -18.95 -14.33
C PRO A 170 -6.74 -17.65 -14.58
N GLY A 171 -7.31 -16.50 -14.19
CA GLY A 171 -6.61 -15.21 -14.30
C GLY A 171 -5.43 -15.09 -13.35
N PHE A 172 -5.58 -15.60 -12.12
CA PHE A 172 -4.50 -15.66 -11.14
C PHE A 172 -3.32 -16.45 -11.70
N MET A 173 -3.55 -17.65 -12.23
CA MET A 173 -2.51 -18.50 -12.81
C MET A 173 -1.81 -17.84 -14.01
N ARG A 174 -2.57 -17.21 -14.92
CA ARG A 174 -2.01 -16.46 -16.06
C ARG A 174 -1.16 -15.27 -15.62
N SER A 175 -1.56 -14.58 -14.55
CA SER A 175 -0.84 -13.42 -14.01
C SER A 175 0.38 -13.77 -13.17
N LEU A 176 0.52 -15.02 -12.72
CA LEU A 176 1.56 -15.44 -11.77
C LEU A 176 2.99 -15.11 -12.24
N PRO A 177 3.39 -15.35 -13.50
CA PRO A 177 4.75 -15.00 -13.96
C PRO A 177 5.03 -13.50 -13.87
N LEU A 178 4.05 -12.67 -14.28
CA LEU A 178 4.15 -11.22 -14.18
C LEU A 178 4.19 -10.76 -12.72
N ALA A 179 3.32 -11.31 -11.88
CA ALA A 179 3.27 -11.01 -10.45
C ALA A 179 4.60 -11.34 -9.75
N ILE A 180 5.21 -12.49 -10.04
CA ILE A 180 6.52 -12.87 -9.50
C ILE A 180 7.60 -11.89 -9.96
N ALA A 181 7.64 -11.55 -11.25
CA ALA A 181 8.61 -10.59 -11.78
C ALA A 181 8.46 -9.21 -11.10
N MET A 182 7.22 -8.75 -10.92
CA MET A 182 6.89 -7.50 -10.25
C MET A 182 7.24 -7.51 -8.75
N ILE A 183 7.01 -8.63 -8.05
CA ILE A 183 7.42 -8.82 -6.65
C ILE A 183 8.94 -8.78 -6.53
N MET A 184 9.68 -9.49 -7.39
CA MET A 184 11.14 -9.45 -7.40
C MET A 184 11.69 -8.04 -7.66
N LEU A 185 11.08 -7.32 -8.61
CA LEU A 185 11.44 -5.95 -8.94
C LEU A 185 11.18 -5.00 -7.76
N GLU A 186 10.01 -5.09 -7.12
CA GLU A 186 9.68 -4.29 -5.94
C GLU A 186 10.59 -4.62 -4.77
N TRP A 187 10.91 -5.89 -4.54
CA TRP A 187 11.85 -6.29 -3.50
C TRP A 187 13.23 -5.69 -3.74
N ARG A 188 13.75 -5.77 -4.97
CA ARG A 188 15.01 -5.12 -5.35
C ARG A 188 14.95 -3.62 -5.12
N ARG A 189 13.86 -2.97 -5.52
CA ARG A 189 13.64 -1.52 -5.32
C ARG A 189 13.68 -1.16 -3.83
N GLN A 190 13.03 -1.95 -2.98
CA GLN A 190 12.95 -1.76 -1.53
C GLN A 190 14.31 -1.94 -0.86
N TRP A 191 15.06 -2.97 -1.27
CA TRP A 191 16.40 -3.24 -0.78
C TRP A 191 17.37 -2.11 -1.15
N GLU A 192 17.35 -1.61 -2.38
CA GLU A 192 18.20 -0.47 -2.76
C GLU A 192 17.83 0.81 -1.96
N ARG A 193 16.55 1.00 -1.68
CA ARG A 193 16.06 2.15 -0.91
C ARG A 193 16.51 2.13 0.55
N SER A 194 16.64 0.96 1.17
CA SER A 194 17.14 0.88 2.55
C SER A 194 18.62 1.26 2.66
N HIS A 195 19.41 1.04 1.60
CA HIS A 195 20.84 1.39 1.57
C HIS A 195 21.10 2.82 1.10
N LEU A 196 20.18 3.41 0.32
CA LEU A 196 20.31 4.75 -0.27
C LEU A 196 20.73 5.84 0.74
N PHE A 197 20.16 5.82 1.95
CA PHE A 197 20.39 6.87 2.94
C PHE A 197 21.69 6.70 3.73
N GLY A 198 22.38 5.55 3.58
CA GLY A 198 23.73 5.34 4.09
C GLY A 198 24.85 5.77 3.12
N LEU A 199 24.51 6.12 1.88
CA LEU A 199 25.47 6.57 0.88
C LEU A 199 25.80 8.05 1.02
N ASP A 200 27.01 8.44 0.61
CA ASP A 200 27.39 9.85 0.50
C ASP A 200 26.51 10.58 -0.53
N PRO A 201 26.17 11.87 -0.30
CA PRO A 201 25.19 12.61 -1.11
C PRO A 201 25.53 12.67 -2.61
N ASP A 202 26.81 12.76 -2.94
CA ASP A 202 27.37 12.81 -4.29
C ASP A 202 27.12 11.51 -5.08
N VAL A 203 27.08 10.36 -4.41
CA VAL A 203 26.84 9.04 -5.04
C VAL A 203 25.36 8.66 -5.10
N ARG A 204 24.43 9.44 -4.51
CA ARG A 204 22.99 9.09 -4.46
C ARG A 204 22.26 9.26 -5.79
N ALA A 205 22.71 10.16 -6.67
CA ALA A 205 21.95 10.53 -7.87
C ALA A 205 21.60 9.33 -8.79
N PRO A 206 22.53 8.40 -9.11
CA PRO A 206 22.21 7.21 -9.90
C PRO A 206 21.17 6.31 -9.23
N TRP A 207 21.26 6.12 -7.91
CA TRP A 207 20.33 5.30 -7.15
C TRP A 207 18.91 5.87 -7.17
N ILE A 208 18.79 7.21 -7.05
CA ILE A 208 17.49 7.89 -7.16
C ILE A 208 16.89 7.68 -8.57
N ARG A 209 17.70 7.78 -9.63
CA ARG A 209 17.23 7.50 -11.01
C ARG A 209 16.72 6.07 -11.15
N ARG A 210 17.44 5.07 -10.61
CA ARG A 210 16.97 3.66 -10.59
C ARG A 210 15.61 3.51 -9.91
N GLN A 211 15.36 4.24 -8.81
CA GLN A 211 14.05 4.22 -8.14
C GLN A 211 12.90 4.72 -9.03
N LEU A 212 13.16 5.69 -9.93
CA LEU A 212 12.17 6.13 -10.92
C LEU A 212 11.94 5.06 -12.00
N ILE A 213 13.00 4.43 -12.47
CA ILE A 213 12.93 3.33 -13.45
C ILE A 213 12.09 2.18 -12.87
N TYR A 214 12.37 1.75 -11.64
CA TYR A 214 11.60 0.69 -10.98
C TYR A 214 10.11 1.04 -10.89
N LYS A 215 9.76 2.27 -10.51
CA LYS A 215 8.36 2.72 -10.48
C LYS A 215 7.72 2.68 -11.86
N GLY A 216 8.43 3.13 -12.90
CA GLY A 216 7.95 3.08 -14.28
C GLY A 216 7.66 1.65 -14.73
N LEU A 217 8.59 0.72 -14.45
CA LEU A 217 8.42 -0.70 -14.76
C LEU A 217 7.26 -1.34 -13.99
N LEU A 218 7.07 -1.01 -12.71
CA LEU A 218 5.94 -1.51 -11.92
C LEU A 218 4.60 -1.01 -12.47
N ILE A 219 4.52 0.27 -12.86
CA ILE A 219 3.32 0.83 -13.50
C ILE A 219 3.07 0.14 -14.85
N ALA A 220 4.11 -0.06 -15.66
CA ALA A 220 4.03 -0.77 -16.93
C ALA A 220 3.56 -2.21 -16.75
N GLY A 221 4.03 -2.91 -15.71
CA GLY A 221 3.56 -4.26 -15.36
C GLY A 221 2.06 -4.29 -15.08
N ILE A 222 1.54 -3.38 -14.27
CA ILE A 222 0.09 -3.30 -14.03
C ILE A 222 -0.67 -2.93 -15.30
N ALA A 223 -0.15 -1.98 -16.08
CA ALA A 223 -0.75 -1.60 -17.36
C ALA A 223 -0.73 -2.72 -18.41
N ALA A 224 0.13 -3.74 -18.24
CA ALA A 224 0.18 -4.91 -19.08
C ALA A 224 -0.88 -5.98 -18.74
N THR A 225 -1.54 -5.87 -17.58
CA THR A 225 -2.57 -6.83 -17.14
C THR A 225 -3.72 -7.07 -18.15
N PRO A 226 -4.18 -6.10 -18.96
CA PRO A 226 -5.20 -6.35 -19.98
C PRO A 226 -4.75 -7.25 -21.13
N PHE A 227 -3.44 -7.49 -21.28
CA PHE A 227 -2.84 -8.26 -22.38
C PHE A 227 -2.44 -9.68 -21.97
N LEU A 228 -2.83 -10.13 -20.77
CA LEU A 228 -2.63 -11.50 -20.24
C LEU A 228 -3.85 -12.40 -20.51
#